data_AF-A0A5U9KYC5-F1
#
_entry.id   AF-A0A5U9KYC5-F1
#
_cell.length_a   1.000
_cell.length_b   1.000
_cell.length_c   1.000
_cell.angle_alpha   90.00
_cell.angle_beta   90.00
_cell.angle_gamma   90.00
#
_symmetry.space_group_name_H-M   'P 1'
#
loop_
_entity.id
_entity.type
_entity.pdbx_description
1 polymer ?
#
loop_
_entity_poly.entity_id
_entity_poly.type
_entity_poly.pdbx_seq_one_letter_code
_entity_poly.pdbx_strand_id
1 'polypeptide(L)'
;MEDNQGKATNVLIALPPLQRIDAGKKSRVRIMRVQNSGAAPLPADRESLFYFNVREIPPTPEDKSKNILQLATQSQMKLFLRPASLAAEGSAAPEQKLEVLQSGRTLTLKNPTPYYITLVWLGQNPKQKLAGFKEGTMVTPFSSQTLNAVLPVGTGQLLVGNVDDYGGMRMSRFICTSGTCTYRERIHE
;
A
#
# COMPACT_ATOMS: atom_id res chain seq x y z
N MET A 1 1.28 4.16 -16.32
CA MET A 1 0.32 3.60 -15.36
C MET A 1 0.28 2.10 -15.55
N GLU A 2 0.20 1.35 -14.46
CA GLU A 2 0.09 -0.11 -14.48
C GLU A 2 -1.14 -0.55 -13.68
N ASP A 3 -1.73 -1.69 -14.05
CA ASP A 3 -2.77 -2.36 -13.28
C ASP A 3 -2.19 -3.12 -12.07
N ASN A 4 -3.03 -3.80 -11.31
CA ASN A 4 -2.62 -4.56 -10.12
C ASN A 4 -1.70 -5.76 -10.44
N GLN A 5 -1.55 -6.15 -11.70
CA GLN A 5 -0.63 -7.19 -12.17
C GLN A 5 0.69 -6.59 -12.69
N GLY A 6 0.87 -5.27 -12.62
CA GLY A 6 2.05 -4.59 -13.13
C GLY A 6 2.05 -4.41 -14.66
N LYS A 7 0.91 -4.62 -15.33
CA LYS A 7 0.81 -4.45 -16.78
C LYS A 7 0.36 -3.03 -17.13
N ALA A 8 0.95 -2.47 -18.18
CA ALA A 8 0.55 -1.16 -18.69
C ALA A 8 -0.95 -1.10 -18.99
N THR A 9 -1.61 -0.06 -18.51
CA THR A 9 -3.06 0.13 -18.64
C THR A 9 -3.40 1.51 -19.21
N ASN A 10 -4.52 1.59 -19.92
CA ASN A 10 -5.11 2.81 -20.45
C ASN A 10 -6.34 3.29 -19.66
N VAL A 11 -6.71 2.59 -18.57
CA VAL A 11 -7.83 2.99 -17.69
C VAL A 11 -7.54 4.31 -16.98
N LEU A 12 -6.28 4.50 -16.58
CA LEU A 12 -5.76 5.75 -16.03
C LEU A 12 -4.60 6.22 -16.90
N ILE A 13 -4.53 7.52 -17.18
CA ILE A 13 -3.44 8.15 -17.92
C ILE A 13 -2.76 9.22 -17.06
N ALA A 14 -1.44 9.33 -17.18
CA ALA A 14 -0.62 10.37 -16.55
C ALA A 14 -0.16 11.37 -17.63
N LEU A 15 -0.39 12.66 -17.40
CA LEU A 15 -0.08 13.74 -18.34
C LEU A 15 0.72 14.86 -17.66
N PRO A 16 1.78 15.40 -18.30
CA PRO A 16 2.39 14.88 -19.52
C PRO A 16 3.13 13.55 -19.25
N PRO A 17 3.25 12.66 -20.25
CA PRO A 17 3.98 11.40 -20.09
C PRO A 17 5.50 11.58 -19.99
N LEU A 18 6.03 12.71 -20.50
CA LEU A 18 7.43 13.11 -20.41
C LEU A 18 7.49 14.63 -20.25
N GLN A 19 8.37 15.10 -19.38
CA GLN A 19 8.62 16.52 -19.19
C GLN A 19 10.02 16.77 -18.67
N ARG A 20 10.59 17.92 -19.06
CA ARG A 20 11.83 18.44 -18.49
C ARG A 20 11.52 19.21 -17.22
N ILE A 21 12.33 19.01 -16.19
CA ILE A 21 12.28 19.77 -14.94
C ILE A 21 13.66 20.37 -14.72
N ASP A 22 13.78 21.69 -14.75
CA ASP A 22 15.04 22.37 -14.47
C ASP A 22 15.38 22.33 -12.97
N ALA A 23 16.65 22.58 -12.64
CA ALA A 23 17.14 22.53 -11.27
C ALA A 23 16.30 23.42 -10.32
N GLY A 24 15.88 22.84 -9.21
CA GLY A 24 15.06 23.51 -8.20
C GLY A 24 13.61 23.78 -8.63
N LYS A 25 13.21 23.44 -9.84
CA LYS A 25 11.81 23.60 -10.30
C LYS A 25 10.95 22.43 -9.84
N LYS A 26 9.68 22.72 -9.68
CA LYS A 26 8.62 21.74 -9.39
C LYS A 26 7.75 21.62 -10.62
N SER A 27 7.27 20.41 -10.89
CA SER A 27 6.23 20.18 -11.88
C SER A 27 5.11 19.33 -11.31
N ARG A 28 4.01 19.23 -12.06
CA ARG A 28 2.83 18.45 -11.70
C ARG A 28 2.59 17.42 -12.81
N VAL A 29 2.02 16.29 -12.40
CA VAL A 29 1.49 15.27 -13.30
C VAL A 29 0.00 15.16 -13.01
N ARG A 30 -0.82 15.32 -14.04
CA ARG A 30 -2.26 15.13 -13.96
C ARG A 30 -2.58 13.68 -14.24
N ILE A 31 -3.34 13.05 -13.34
CA ILE A 31 -3.87 11.70 -13.53
C ILE A 31 -5.35 11.80 -13.90
N MET A 32 -5.76 11.11 -14.95
CA MET A 32 -7.14 11.13 -15.44
C MET A 32 -7.63 9.72 -15.71
N ARG A 33 -8.91 9.47 -15.37
CA ARG A 33 -9.61 8.24 -15.74
C ARG A 33 -10.16 8.35 -17.16
N VAL A 34 -9.95 7.32 -17.96
CA VAL A 34 -10.48 7.22 -19.32
C VAL A 34 -11.77 6.40 -19.29
N GLN A 35 -12.90 7.03 -19.63
CA GLN A 35 -14.22 6.38 -19.53
C GLN A 35 -14.41 5.25 -20.55
N ASN A 36 -13.82 5.38 -21.74
CA ASN A 36 -13.95 4.42 -22.84
C ASN A 36 -12.62 3.70 -23.12
N SER A 37 -11.97 3.18 -22.08
CA SER A 37 -10.68 2.49 -22.22
C SER A 37 -10.77 1.11 -22.89
N GLY A 38 -11.99 0.57 -23.08
CA GLY A 38 -12.19 -0.81 -23.55
C GLY A 38 -11.86 -1.87 -22.50
N ALA A 39 -11.46 -1.46 -21.30
CA ALA A 39 -11.22 -2.36 -20.17
C ALA A 39 -12.54 -2.76 -19.49
N ALA A 40 -12.49 -3.85 -18.73
CA ALA A 40 -13.61 -4.26 -17.89
C ALA A 40 -14.01 -3.13 -16.91
N PRO A 41 -15.32 -2.99 -16.60
CA PRO A 41 -15.77 -2.03 -15.60
C PRO A 41 -15.08 -2.25 -14.25
N LEU A 42 -14.66 -1.16 -13.61
CA LEU A 42 -14.12 -1.21 -12.26
C LEU A 42 -15.25 -1.38 -11.24
N PRO A 43 -15.01 -2.10 -10.14
CA PRO A 43 -16.01 -2.26 -9.08
C PRO A 43 -16.39 -0.90 -8.47
N ALA A 44 -17.67 -0.74 -8.14
CA ALA A 44 -18.22 0.46 -7.50
C ALA A 44 -18.37 0.32 -5.98
N ASP A 45 -18.12 -0.87 -5.44
CA ASP A 45 -18.29 -1.24 -4.02
C ASP A 45 -16.96 -1.32 -3.25
N ARG A 46 -15.82 -1.21 -3.93
CA ARG A 46 -14.47 -1.31 -3.34
C ARG A 46 -13.43 -0.53 -4.12
N GLU A 47 -12.30 -0.25 -3.48
CA GLU A 47 -11.14 0.34 -4.14
C GLU A 47 -10.59 -0.56 -5.26
N SER A 48 -10.02 0.08 -6.28
CA SER A 48 -9.22 -0.58 -7.32
C SER A 48 -7.76 -0.14 -7.21
N LEU A 49 -6.83 -1.08 -7.33
CA LEU A 49 -5.39 -0.82 -7.24
C LEU A 49 -4.77 -0.64 -8.63
N PHE A 50 -3.99 0.43 -8.75
CA PHE A 50 -3.10 0.71 -9.86
C PHE A 50 -1.71 1.09 -9.34
N TYR A 51 -0.73 1.18 -10.22
CA TYR A 51 0.58 1.73 -9.91
C TYR A 51 0.93 2.92 -10.80
N PHE A 52 1.40 3.99 -10.16
CA PHE A 52 1.95 5.17 -10.81
C PHE A 52 3.48 5.09 -10.78
N ASN A 53 4.07 5.02 -11.97
CA ASN A 53 5.52 4.95 -12.16
C ASN A 53 6.04 6.30 -12.63
N VAL A 54 7.09 6.79 -11.96
CA VAL A 54 7.85 7.99 -12.34
C VAL A 54 9.29 7.56 -12.55
N ARG A 55 9.81 7.73 -13.76
CA ARG A 55 11.18 7.39 -14.12
C ARG A 55 11.93 8.65 -14.50
N GLU A 56 13.07 8.85 -13.87
CA GLU A 56 13.99 9.94 -14.19
C GLU A 56 14.82 9.58 -15.42
N ILE A 57 15.09 10.59 -16.25
CA ILE A 57 16.06 10.50 -17.36
C ILE A 57 17.14 11.55 -17.07
N PRO A 58 18.31 11.14 -16.55
CA PRO A 58 19.36 12.08 -16.20
C PRO A 58 19.98 12.69 -17.47
N PRO A 59 20.54 13.91 -17.39
CA PRO A 59 21.22 14.53 -18.53
C PRO A 59 22.43 13.70 -18.97
N THR A 60 22.78 13.78 -20.24
CA THR A 60 23.99 13.11 -20.75
C THR A 60 25.23 13.64 -20.03
N PRO A 61 26.16 12.77 -19.59
CA PRO A 61 27.43 13.22 -19.01
C PRO A 61 28.23 14.10 -19.96
N GLU A 62 28.86 15.14 -19.44
CA GLU A 62 29.65 16.11 -20.23
C GLU A 62 30.92 15.47 -20.81
N ASP A 63 31.60 14.63 -20.03
CA ASP A 63 32.84 13.96 -20.44
C ASP A 63 32.58 12.49 -20.81
N LYS A 64 32.49 12.22 -22.11
CA LYS A 64 32.27 10.86 -22.65
C LYS A 64 33.54 10.01 -22.72
N SER A 65 34.71 10.56 -22.37
CA SER A 65 36.00 9.86 -22.46
C SER A 65 36.30 8.98 -21.24
N LYS A 66 35.47 9.07 -20.19
CA LYS A 66 35.61 8.30 -18.94
C LYS A 66 34.63 7.13 -18.89
N ASN A 67 35.03 6.07 -18.18
CA ASN A 67 34.14 4.98 -17.79
C ASN A 67 33.19 5.47 -16.69
N ILE A 68 31.98 5.88 -17.06
CA ILE A 68 30.99 6.47 -16.14
C ILE A 68 29.84 5.50 -15.90
N LEU A 69 29.50 5.28 -14.63
CA LEU A 69 28.25 4.67 -14.20
C LEU A 69 27.22 5.77 -13.96
N GLN A 70 26.13 5.77 -14.74
CA GLN A 70 25.03 6.70 -14.57
C GLN A 70 23.84 5.99 -13.91
N LEU A 71 23.33 6.56 -12.83
CA LEU A 71 22.17 6.05 -12.11
C LEU A 71 20.92 6.84 -12.50
N ALA A 72 19.82 6.13 -12.74
CA ALA A 72 18.50 6.71 -12.97
C ALA A 72 17.52 6.12 -11.98
N THR A 73 16.71 6.96 -11.34
CA THR A 73 15.75 6.51 -10.33
C THR A 73 14.40 6.18 -10.97
N GLN A 74 13.73 5.13 -10.48
CA GLN A 74 12.33 4.85 -10.78
C GLN A 74 11.57 4.72 -9.47
N SER A 75 10.56 5.58 -9.29
CA SER A 75 9.64 5.53 -8.17
C SER A 75 8.33 4.89 -8.62
N GLN A 76 7.93 3.80 -7.96
CA GLN A 76 6.64 3.15 -8.17
C GLN A 76 5.77 3.37 -6.93
N MET A 77 4.61 3.98 -7.12
CA MET A 77 3.66 4.33 -6.05
C MET A 77 2.33 3.62 -6.27
N LYS A 78 1.72 3.12 -5.19
CA LYS A 78 0.34 2.61 -5.24
C LYS A 78 -0.61 3.77 -5.52
N LEU A 79 -1.59 3.52 -6.39
CA LEU A 79 -2.65 4.47 -6.73
C LEU A 79 -3.99 3.77 -6.55
N PHE A 80 -4.70 4.16 -5.49
CA PHE A 80 -6.02 3.60 -5.17
C PHE A 80 -7.10 4.44 -5.83
N LEU A 81 -7.84 3.84 -6.77
CA LEU A 81 -9.06 4.46 -7.29
C LEU A 81 -10.21 4.11 -6.37
N ARG A 82 -10.66 5.10 -5.58
CA ARG A 82 -11.75 4.98 -4.62
C ARG A 82 -13.09 5.43 -5.26
N PRO A 83 -14.10 4.55 -5.35
CA PRO A 83 -15.45 4.92 -5.77
C PRO A 83 -16.04 6.06 -4.92
N ALA A 84 -16.88 6.89 -5.53
CA ALA A 84 -17.49 8.05 -4.86
C ALA A 84 -18.34 7.67 -3.64
N SER A 85 -18.99 6.50 -3.68
CA SER A 85 -19.75 5.91 -2.57
C SER A 85 -18.91 5.73 -1.30
N LEU A 86 -17.62 5.42 -1.45
CA LEU A 86 -16.68 5.23 -0.33
C LEU A 86 -16.02 6.53 0.10
N ALA A 87 -15.86 7.50 -0.80
CA ALA A 87 -15.19 8.76 -0.50
C ALA A 87 -15.98 9.66 0.49
N ALA A 88 -17.30 9.48 0.57
CA ALA A 88 -18.16 10.25 1.45
C ALA A 88 -18.00 9.91 2.95
N GLU A 89 -17.33 8.80 3.30
CA GLU A 89 -17.21 8.29 4.67
C GLU A 89 -16.10 8.95 5.52
N GLY A 90 -15.30 9.88 4.95
CA GLY A 90 -14.20 10.53 5.67
C GLY A 90 -12.97 9.62 5.88
N SER A 91 -12.24 9.79 6.99
CA SER A 91 -11.12 8.89 7.35
C SER A 91 -11.69 7.54 7.81
N ALA A 92 -11.91 6.63 6.86
CA ALA A 92 -12.57 5.35 7.11
C ALA A 92 -11.83 4.42 8.08
N ALA A 93 -10.57 4.72 8.41
CA ALA A 93 -9.71 3.97 9.34
C ALA A 93 -9.86 2.44 9.18
N PRO A 94 -9.72 1.91 7.95
CA PRO A 94 -10.06 0.52 7.65
C PRO A 94 -9.26 -0.49 8.49
N GLU A 95 -8.06 -0.11 8.94
CA GLU A 95 -7.22 -0.90 9.83
C GLU A 95 -7.92 -1.29 11.15
N GLN A 96 -8.88 -0.49 11.62
CA GLN A 96 -9.61 -0.76 12.87
C GLN A 96 -10.55 -1.96 12.75
N LYS A 97 -10.95 -2.31 11.52
CA LYS A 97 -11.82 -3.47 11.24
C LYS A 97 -11.03 -4.71 10.83
N LEU A 98 -9.69 -4.62 10.76
CA LEU A 98 -8.84 -5.76 10.45
C LEU A 98 -8.97 -6.81 11.58
N GLU A 99 -9.05 -8.08 11.21
CA GLU A 99 -8.97 -9.20 12.13
C GLU A 99 -7.69 -10.00 11.85
N VAL A 100 -6.98 -10.43 12.89
CA VAL A 100 -5.80 -11.30 12.74
C VAL A 100 -6.07 -12.62 13.43
N LEU A 101 -6.11 -13.70 12.65
CA LEU A 101 -6.41 -15.05 13.13
C LEU A 101 -5.13 -15.87 13.18
N GLN A 102 -4.78 -16.39 14.33
CA GLN A 102 -3.65 -17.28 14.54
C GLN A 102 -4.08 -18.72 14.35
N SER A 103 -3.33 -19.46 13.52
CA SER A 103 -3.52 -20.90 13.33
C SER A 103 -2.15 -21.59 13.30
N GLY A 104 -1.74 -22.15 14.44
CA GLY A 104 -0.43 -22.80 14.59
C GLY A 104 0.73 -21.85 14.26
N ARG A 105 1.38 -22.07 13.11
CA ARG A 105 2.55 -21.29 12.63
C ARG A 105 2.20 -20.25 11.56
N THR A 106 0.92 -19.99 11.34
CA THR A 106 0.46 -18.98 10.39
C THR A 106 -0.43 -17.95 11.05
N LEU A 107 -0.47 -16.77 10.42
CA LEU A 107 -1.42 -15.70 10.73
C LEU A 107 -2.24 -15.41 9.48
N THR A 108 -3.56 -15.35 9.63
CA THR A 108 -4.47 -14.92 8.58
C THR A 108 -4.95 -13.51 8.88
N LEU A 109 -4.60 -12.57 8.02
CA LEU A 109 -5.10 -11.19 8.06
C LEU A 109 -6.40 -11.12 7.28
N LYS A 110 -7.52 -10.83 7.94
CA LYS A 110 -8.83 -10.71 7.31
C LYS A 110 -9.24 -9.25 7.23
N ASN A 111 -9.46 -8.77 6.02
CA ASN A 111 -9.90 -7.41 5.73
C ASN A 111 -11.38 -7.43 5.28
N PRO A 112 -12.33 -7.12 6.18
CA PRO A 112 -13.74 -7.04 5.84
C PRO A 112 -14.14 -5.71 5.18
N THR A 113 -13.19 -4.82 4.91
CA THR A 113 -13.48 -3.45 4.43
C THR A 113 -13.36 -3.33 2.91
N PRO A 114 -13.97 -2.29 2.30
CA PRO A 114 -13.83 -2.02 0.87
C PRO A 114 -12.50 -1.34 0.49
N TYR A 115 -11.56 -1.19 1.43
CA TYR A 115 -10.29 -0.48 1.26
C TYR A 115 -9.09 -1.44 1.24
N TYR A 116 -8.01 -1.09 0.55
CA TYR A 116 -6.75 -1.80 0.69
C TYR A 116 -6.07 -1.41 2.01
N ILE A 117 -5.52 -2.39 2.73
CA ILE A 117 -4.78 -2.15 3.97
C ILE A 117 -3.34 -2.59 3.76
N THR A 118 -2.39 -1.64 3.79
CA THR A 118 -0.94 -1.96 3.72
C THR A 118 -0.34 -1.98 5.11
N LEU A 119 0.11 -3.15 5.54
CA LEU A 119 0.81 -3.34 6.80
C LEU A 119 2.31 -3.18 6.63
N VAL A 120 2.91 -2.39 7.50
CA VAL A 120 4.35 -2.15 7.60
C VAL A 120 4.94 -2.63 8.92
N TRP A 121 4.08 -2.88 9.91
CA TRP A 121 4.46 -3.48 11.18
C TRP A 121 3.49 -4.55 11.63
N LEU A 122 4.03 -5.65 12.12
CA LEU A 122 3.29 -6.71 12.80
C LEU A 122 4.23 -7.29 13.85
N GLY A 123 3.94 -7.13 15.14
CA GLY A 123 4.86 -7.51 16.22
C GLY A 123 4.20 -7.46 17.59
N GLN A 124 4.78 -8.09 18.61
CA GLN A 124 4.25 -8.01 19.99
C GLN A 124 4.57 -6.68 20.67
N ASN A 125 5.62 -6.00 20.21
CA ASN A 125 6.18 -4.79 20.79
C ASN A 125 6.76 -3.90 19.66
N PRO A 126 7.12 -2.64 19.93
CA PRO A 126 7.60 -1.72 18.89
C PRO A 126 9.07 -1.94 18.50
N LYS A 127 9.76 -2.92 19.09
CA LYS A 127 11.19 -3.18 18.82
C LYS A 127 11.41 -4.24 17.75
N GLN A 128 10.51 -5.23 17.67
CA GLN A 128 10.70 -6.38 16.79
C GLN A 128 9.41 -6.79 16.07
N LYS A 129 9.51 -6.89 14.74
CA LYS A 129 8.48 -7.49 13.88
C LYS A 129 8.47 -9.01 14.03
N LEU A 130 7.33 -9.65 13.81
CA LEU A 130 7.20 -11.11 13.83
C LEU A 130 8.10 -11.74 12.77
N ALA A 131 8.74 -12.86 13.13
CA ALA A 131 9.50 -13.66 12.18
C ALA A 131 8.57 -14.14 11.04
N GLY A 132 9.02 -13.98 9.79
CA GLY A 132 8.25 -14.34 8.60
C GLY A 132 7.27 -13.27 8.10
N PHE A 133 7.06 -12.18 8.86
CA PHE A 133 6.33 -11.02 8.34
C PHE A 133 7.16 -10.27 7.30
N LYS A 134 6.56 -10.00 6.15
CA LYS A 134 7.14 -9.16 5.09
C LYS A 134 6.53 -7.76 5.17
N GLU A 135 7.37 -6.76 5.37
CA GLU A 135 6.95 -5.37 5.33
C GLU A 135 6.34 -5.02 3.96
N GLY A 136 5.28 -4.20 3.97
CA GLY A 136 4.53 -3.85 2.76
C GLY A 136 3.47 -4.88 2.37
N THR A 137 3.25 -5.92 3.18
CA THR A 137 2.12 -6.85 3.02
C THR A 137 0.83 -6.07 2.90
N MET A 138 0.11 -6.26 1.79
CA MET A 138 -1.13 -5.56 1.51
C MET A 138 -2.30 -6.53 1.45
N VAL A 139 -3.33 -6.27 2.25
CA VAL A 139 -4.56 -7.06 2.27
C VAL A 139 -5.58 -6.36 1.39
N THR A 140 -6.11 -7.08 0.40
CA THR A 140 -7.06 -6.51 -0.57
C THR A 140 -8.46 -6.35 0.05
N PRO A 141 -9.36 -5.55 -0.54
CA PRO A 141 -10.73 -5.40 -0.05
C PRO A 141 -11.49 -6.72 0.02
N PHE A 142 -12.24 -6.92 1.10
CA PHE A 142 -13.10 -8.10 1.33
C PHE A 142 -12.38 -9.45 1.15
N SER A 143 -11.12 -9.53 1.59
CA SER A 143 -10.31 -10.73 1.40
C SER A 143 -9.58 -11.14 2.68
N SER A 144 -8.85 -12.24 2.59
CA SER A 144 -7.94 -12.69 3.64
C SER A 144 -6.57 -13.02 3.05
N GLN A 145 -5.52 -12.65 3.75
CA GLN A 145 -4.13 -12.91 3.39
C GLN A 145 -3.47 -13.74 4.48
N THR A 146 -3.08 -14.97 4.15
CA THR A 146 -2.33 -15.84 5.05
C THR A 146 -0.84 -15.53 4.95
N LEU A 147 -0.19 -15.45 6.11
CA LEU A 147 1.23 -15.22 6.28
C LEU A 147 1.86 -16.39 7.01
N ASN A 148 3.07 -16.77 6.58
CA ASN A 148 3.95 -17.67 7.30
C ASN A 148 4.67 -16.92 8.43
N ALA A 149 3.89 -16.28 9.30
CA ALA A 149 4.37 -15.54 10.45
C ALA A 149 3.91 -16.25 11.73
N VAL A 150 4.83 -16.36 12.70
CA VAL A 150 4.55 -17.06 13.96
C VAL A 150 4.26 -16.04 15.05
N LEU A 151 3.04 -16.07 15.58
CA LEU A 151 2.71 -15.44 16.84
C LEU A 151 2.89 -16.49 17.95
N PRO A 152 3.71 -16.24 18.99
CA PRO A 152 3.82 -17.15 20.13
C PRO A 152 2.46 -17.45 20.78
N VAL A 153 2.25 -18.70 21.18
CA VAL A 153 1.03 -19.12 21.89
C VAL A 153 0.93 -18.36 23.22
N GLY A 154 -0.28 -17.92 23.57
CA GLY A 154 -0.52 -17.13 24.79
C GLY A 154 -0.20 -15.64 24.64
N THR A 155 0.14 -15.17 23.43
CA THR A 155 0.24 -13.73 23.18
C THR A 155 -1.11 -13.06 23.39
N GLY A 156 -1.22 -12.16 24.36
CA GLY A 156 -2.46 -11.40 24.63
C GLY A 156 -2.59 -10.10 23.84
N GLN A 157 -1.51 -9.62 23.22
CA GLN A 157 -1.47 -8.34 22.51
C GLN A 157 -0.63 -8.42 21.24
N LEU A 158 -1.11 -7.76 20.18
CA LEU A 158 -0.41 -7.59 18.93
C LEU A 158 -0.37 -6.10 18.56
N LEU A 159 0.77 -5.61 18.10
CA LEU A 159 0.91 -4.30 17.48
C LEU A 159 0.85 -4.45 15.96
N VAL A 160 -0.03 -3.67 15.36
CA VAL A 160 -0.27 -3.63 13.92
C VAL A 160 -0.01 -2.21 13.46
N GLY A 161 0.94 -2.03 12.56
CA GLY A 161 1.24 -0.75 11.94
C GLY A 161 0.86 -0.75 10.47
N ASN A 162 0.02 0.20 10.07
CA ASN A 162 -0.38 0.39 8.68
C ASN A 162 0.11 1.74 8.15
N VAL A 163 0.11 1.88 6.83
CA VAL A 163 0.29 3.18 6.16
C VAL A 163 -1.08 3.78 5.89
N ASP A 164 -1.29 5.03 6.28
CA ASP A 164 -2.53 5.77 5.98
C ASP A 164 -2.48 6.46 4.61
N ASP A 165 -3.61 7.09 4.22
CA ASP A 165 -3.74 7.80 2.93
C ASP A 165 -2.74 8.95 2.76
N TYR A 166 -2.13 9.45 3.84
CA TYR A 166 -1.13 10.51 3.82
C TYR A 166 0.31 9.97 3.78
N GLY A 167 0.49 8.65 3.75
CA GLY A 167 1.79 8.00 3.82
C GLY A 167 2.35 7.91 5.24
N GLY A 168 1.58 8.30 6.26
CA GLY A 168 1.98 8.19 7.66
C GLY A 168 1.84 6.77 8.18
N MET A 169 2.78 6.33 9.01
CA MET A 169 2.63 5.09 9.76
C MET A 169 1.67 5.31 10.93
N ARG A 170 0.61 4.49 11.02
CA ARG A 170 -0.31 4.46 12.15
C ARG A 170 -0.15 3.15 12.89
N MET A 171 0.23 3.24 14.16
CA MET A 171 0.38 2.07 15.01
C MET A 171 -0.89 1.86 15.83
N SER A 172 -1.37 0.62 15.84
CA SER A 172 -2.57 0.22 16.58
C SER A 172 -2.29 -1.00 17.45
N ARG A 173 -2.94 -1.04 18.61
CA ARG A 173 -2.92 -2.16 19.53
C ARG A 173 -4.13 -3.05 19.29
N PHE A 174 -3.87 -4.34 19.17
CA PHE A 174 -4.85 -5.40 19.02
C PHE A 174 -4.80 -6.30 20.25
N ILE A 175 -5.95 -6.78 20.72
CA ILE A 175 -6.05 -7.76 21.81
C ILE A 175 -6.36 -9.12 21.23
N CYS A 176 -5.58 -10.11 21.65
CA CYS A 176 -5.66 -11.47 21.17
C CYS A 176 -6.35 -12.36 22.21
N THR A 177 -7.47 -12.97 21.82
CA THR A 177 -8.25 -13.89 22.65
C THR A 177 -8.51 -15.16 21.86
N SER A 178 -8.12 -16.31 22.40
CA SER A 178 -8.33 -17.64 21.77
C SER A 178 -7.84 -17.71 20.31
N GLY A 179 -6.71 -17.07 20.00
CA GLY A 179 -6.11 -17.06 18.66
C GLY A 179 -6.68 -15.99 17.72
N THR A 180 -7.66 -15.18 18.13
CA THR A 180 -8.18 -14.08 17.32
C THR A 180 -7.76 -12.75 17.93
N CYS A 181 -7.08 -11.90 17.15
CA CYS A 181 -6.70 -10.56 17.54
C CYS A 181 -7.57 -9.51 16.83
N THR A 182 -8.17 -8.61 17.59
CA THR A 182 -8.99 -7.51 17.09
C THR A 182 -8.49 -6.16 17.59
N TYR A 183 -8.78 -5.11 16.84
CA TYR A 183 -8.40 -3.74 17.18
C TYR A 183 -8.94 -3.33 18.56
N ARG A 184 -8.11 -2.61 19.32
CA ARG A 184 -8.49 -1.97 20.58
C ARG A 184 -8.36 -0.45 20.51
N GLU A 185 -7.18 0.04 20.16
CA GLU A 185 -6.88 1.46 20.18
C GLU A 185 -5.71 1.81 19.25
N ARG A 186 -5.66 3.05 18.79
CA ARG A 186 -4.48 3.63 18.14
C ARG A 186 -3.49 4.07 19.21
N ILE A 187 -2.23 3.72 19.00
CA ILE A 187 -1.13 4.22 19.82
C ILE A 187 -0.83 5.63 19.33
N HIS A 188 -0.99 6.61 20.20
CA HIS A 188 -0.58 7.98 19.92
C HIS A 188 0.91 8.09 20.23
N GLU A 189 1.67 8.58 19.25
CA GLU A 189 3.03 9.13 19.48
C GLU A 189 2.91 10.61 19.80
#